data_AF-A0A954QQR5-F1
#
_entry.id   AF-A0A954QQR5-F1
#
_cell.length_a   1.000
_cell.length_b   1.000
_cell.length_c   1.000
_cell.angle_alpha   90.00
_cell.angle_beta   90.00
_cell.angle_gamma   90.00
#
_symmetry.space_group_name_H-M   'P 1'
#
loop_
_entity.id
_entity.type
_entity.pdbx_description
1 polymer ?
#
loop_
_entity_poly.entity_id
_entity_poly.type
_entity_poly.pdbx_seq_one_letter_code
_entity_poly.pdbx_strand_id
1 'polypeptide(L)'
;MSATCGLLAFLIAPLSSLSAQPLFEVRLATAGRALMPVVISPKASPDIRAAAEEFADYLGRISGAPFRVEEGDSAPGIVVGLVSSFADLRFAVDFELGSVSRDQYLLRTTDSGLYLLGTTPAAVQCALWDFLNRQGYRQFFLTDTWEVVPHRPQLTSAIDVVEQPDFVTRQAPRGAPWSDRELWARWQKRNRMNSSFSLSTGHAYGGIVRRNQQAFDEHPEYFALVGAGRPSGKNECQILCQQFATAAGRRR
;
A
#
# COMPACT_ATOMS: atom_id res chain seq x y z
N MET A 1 -15.92 72.91 0.31
CA MET A 1 -15.24 71.66 0.70
C MET A 1 -16.25 70.83 1.48
N SER A 2 -16.98 69.93 0.82
CA SER A 2 -17.89 68.98 1.47
C SER A 2 -17.33 67.58 1.29
N ALA A 3 -16.97 66.94 2.39
CA ALA A 3 -16.47 65.56 2.41
C ALA A 3 -17.66 64.60 2.55
N THR A 4 -17.93 63.84 1.50
CA THR A 4 -18.93 62.77 1.49
C THR A 4 -18.33 61.52 2.12
N CYS A 5 -18.85 61.12 3.28
CA CYS A 5 -18.46 59.89 3.98
C CYS A 5 -19.22 58.71 3.34
N GLY A 6 -18.53 57.88 2.56
CA GLY A 6 -19.11 56.68 1.94
C GLY A 6 -19.15 55.51 2.92
N LEU A 7 -20.35 55.06 3.27
CA LEU A 7 -20.57 53.82 4.02
C LEU A 7 -20.24 52.62 3.12
N LEU A 8 -19.17 51.89 3.43
CA LEU A 8 -18.87 50.60 2.81
C LEU A 8 -19.76 49.52 3.45
N ALA A 9 -20.78 49.07 2.74
CA ALA A 9 -21.60 47.93 3.16
C ALA A 9 -20.82 46.62 2.91
N PHE A 10 -20.30 46.00 3.97
CA PHE A 10 -19.75 44.65 3.90
C PHE A 10 -20.89 43.64 3.70
N LEU A 11 -20.99 43.10 2.48
CA LEU A 11 -21.79 41.92 2.18
C LEU A 11 -21.18 40.71 2.91
N ILE A 12 -21.75 40.34 4.04
CA ILE A 12 -21.45 39.08 4.73
C ILE A 12 -22.10 37.97 3.90
N ALA A 13 -21.32 37.31 3.05
CA ALA A 13 -21.77 36.10 2.37
C ALA A 13 -22.02 35.01 3.44
N PRO A 14 -23.20 34.37 3.48
CA PRO A 14 -23.42 33.27 4.39
C PRO A 14 -22.45 32.14 4.02
N LEU A 15 -21.57 31.78 4.95
CA LEU A 15 -20.83 30.53 4.87
C LEU A 15 -21.86 29.42 4.86
N SER A 16 -22.09 28.83 3.68
CA SER A 16 -22.80 27.56 3.57
C SER A 16 -22.01 26.54 4.37
N SER A 17 -22.48 26.22 5.57
CA SER A 17 -21.99 25.10 6.34
C SER A 17 -22.12 23.86 5.46
N LEU A 18 -21.00 23.32 4.95
CA LEU A 18 -20.98 21.97 4.43
C LEU A 18 -21.44 21.08 5.59
N SER A 19 -22.70 20.64 5.54
CA SER A 19 -23.18 19.60 6.42
C SER A 19 -22.35 18.37 6.12
N ALA A 20 -21.37 18.05 6.98
CA ALA A 20 -20.71 16.76 6.95
C ALA A 20 -21.82 15.71 7.03
N GLN A 21 -21.93 14.87 5.99
CA GLN A 21 -22.90 13.78 6.04
C GLN A 21 -22.52 12.87 7.21
N PRO A 22 -23.49 12.47 8.06
CA PRO A 22 -23.20 11.61 9.20
C PRO A 22 -22.65 10.29 8.68
N LEU A 23 -21.47 9.89 9.17
CA LEU A 23 -20.88 8.60 8.84
C LEU A 23 -21.73 7.48 9.45
N PHE A 24 -21.94 6.41 8.68
CA PHE A 24 -22.57 5.21 9.20
C PHE A 24 -21.58 4.48 10.11
N GLU A 25 -21.89 4.37 11.39
CA GLU A 25 -21.12 3.51 12.29
C GLU A 25 -21.56 2.05 12.09
N VAL A 26 -20.61 1.20 11.76
CA VAL A 26 -20.81 -0.23 11.56
C VAL A 26 -20.07 -0.99 12.66
N ARG A 27 -20.78 -1.95 13.27
CA ARG A 27 -20.19 -2.88 14.23
C ARG A 27 -19.78 -4.16 13.53
N LEU A 28 -18.49 -4.46 13.57
CA LEU A 28 -17.88 -5.62 12.89
C LEU A 28 -17.80 -6.84 13.81
N ALA A 29 -17.52 -6.62 15.10
CA ALA A 29 -17.51 -7.67 16.11
C ALA A 29 -17.95 -7.16 17.48
N THR A 30 -18.55 -8.04 18.27
CA THR A 30 -18.91 -7.80 19.66
C THR A 30 -18.91 -9.10 20.46
N ALA A 31 -18.42 -9.07 21.70
CA ALA A 31 -18.49 -10.19 22.64
C ALA A 31 -17.99 -11.53 22.04
N GLY A 32 -16.86 -11.51 21.34
CA GLY A 32 -16.25 -12.70 20.73
C GLY A 32 -16.98 -13.22 19.48
N ARG A 33 -17.95 -12.47 18.94
CA ARG A 33 -18.70 -12.82 17.73
C ARG A 33 -18.45 -11.81 16.60
N ALA A 34 -18.10 -12.32 15.42
CA ALA A 34 -18.09 -11.54 14.19
C ALA A 34 -19.54 -11.34 13.73
N LEU A 35 -19.89 -10.09 13.41
CA LEU A 35 -21.25 -9.72 13.02
C LEU A 35 -21.47 -9.80 11.52
N MET A 36 -20.39 -9.88 10.75
CA MET A 36 -20.42 -9.96 9.29
C MET A 36 -19.22 -10.73 8.75
N PRO A 37 -19.38 -11.44 7.62
CA PRO A 37 -18.28 -12.07 6.93
C PRO A 37 -17.44 -11.03 6.16
N VAL A 38 -16.22 -11.42 5.82
CA VAL A 38 -15.44 -10.79 4.77
C VAL A 38 -15.93 -11.35 3.44
N VAL A 39 -16.40 -10.49 2.54
CA VAL A 39 -16.98 -10.88 1.25
C VAL A 39 -16.03 -10.50 0.13
N ILE A 40 -15.68 -11.47 -0.71
CA ILE A 40 -14.90 -11.26 -1.93
C ILE A 40 -15.71 -11.67 -3.15
N SER A 41 -15.42 -11.09 -4.32
CA SER A 41 -16.04 -11.54 -5.57
C SER A 41 -15.69 -13.02 -5.84
N PRO A 42 -16.62 -13.83 -6.37
CA PRO A 42 -16.33 -15.20 -6.82
C PRO A 42 -15.19 -15.26 -7.86
N LYS A 43 -14.94 -14.15 -8.57
CA LYS A 43 -13.87 -14.01 -9.57
C LYS A 43 -12.59 -13.40 -9.01
N ALA A 44 -12.48 -13.24 -7.69
CA ALA A 44 -11.29 -12.67 -7.06
C ALA A 44 -10.04 -13.51 -7.38
N SER A 45 -8.92 -12.83 -7.67
CA SER A 45 -7.65 -13.51 -7.91
C SER A 45 -7.16 -14.24 -6.65
N PRO A 46 -6.28 -15.25 -6.78
CA PRO A 46 -5.68 -15.93 -5.62
C PRO A 46 -5.02 -14.96 -4.64
N ASP A 47 -4.37 -13.91 -5.13
CA ASP A 47 -3.72 -12.89 -4.29
C ASP A 47 -4.72 -12.10 -3.44
N ILE A 48 -5.89 -11.74 -4.00
CA ILE A 48 -6.94 -11.02 -3.26
C ILE A 48 -7.57 -11.94 -2.21
N ARG A 49 -7.80 -13.21 -2.56
CA ARG A 49 -8.32 -14.20 -1.61
C ARG A 49 -7.38 -14.38 -0.42
N ALA A 50 -6.09 -14.60 -0.68
CA ALA A 50 -5.08 -14.75 0.37
C ALA A 50 -4.98 -13.48 1.24
N ALA A 51 -5.09 -12.29 0.64
CA ALA A 51 -5.09 -11.03 1.38
C ALA A 51 -6.35 -10.87 2.26
N ALA A 52 -7.53 -11.29 1.77
CA ALA A 52 -8.77 -11.28 2.53
C ALA A 52 -8.76 -12.29 3.69
N GLU A 53 -8.16 -13.47 3.49
CA GLU A 53 -7.96 -14.47 4.53
C GLU A 53 -7.02 -13.97 5.64
N GLU A 54 -5.88 -13.37 5.28
CA GLU A 54 -4.99 -12.75 6.27
C GLU A 54 -5.70 -11.60 6.99
N PHE A 55 -6.47 -10.79 6.28
CA PHE A 55 -7.25 -9.72 6.90
C PHE A 55 -8.29 -10.25 7.90
N ALA A 56 -9.03 -11.32 7.55
CA ALA A 56 -9.98 -11.98 8.46
C ALA A 56 -9.28 -12.53 9.71
N ASP A 57 -8.09 -13.13 9.57
CA ASP A 57 -7.25 -13.55 10.70
C ASP A 57 -6.92 -12.36 11.62
N TYR A 58 -6.46 -11.24 11.08
CA TYR A 58 -6.14 -10.06 11.88
C TYR A 58 -7.36 -9.43 12.55
N LEU A 59 -8.51 -9.36 11.88
CA LEU A 59 -9.75 -8.94 12.52
C LEU A 59 -10.08 -9.83 13.71
N GLY A 60 -9.85 -11.15 13.58
CA GLY A 60 -10.07 -12.09 14.67
C GLY A 60 -9.07 -11.96 15.80
N ARG A 61 -7.79 -11.77 15.52
CA ARG A 61 -6.76 -11.49 16.53
C ARG A 61 -7.03 -10.17 17.27
N ILE A 62 -7.55 -9.16 16.58
CA ILE A 62 -7.89 -7.87 17.18
C ILE A 62 -9.13 -7.98 18.07
N SER A 63 -10.19 -8.61 17.57
CA SER A 63 -11.50 -8.61 18.24
C SER A 63 -11.76 -9.80 19.17
N GLY A 64 -10.95 -10.86 19.08
CA GLY A 64 -11.22 -12.15 19.70
C GLY A 64 -12.37 -12.93 19.04
N ALA A 65 -12.83 -12.53 17.85
CA ALA A 65 -13.96 -13.14 17.16
C ALA A 65 -13.56 -13.77 15.81
N PRO A 66 -14.00 -14.99 15.46
CA PRO A 66 -13.62 -15.59 14.18
C PRO A 66 -14.37 -14.96 13.01
N PHE A 67 -13.63 -14.34 12.06
CA PHE A 67 -14.17 -13.87 10.79
C PHE A 67 -14.01 -14.93 9.70
N ARG A 68 -15.03 -15.08 8.86
CA ARG A 68 -15.01 -15.99 7.71
C ARG A 68 -14.89 -15.19 6.42
N VAL A 69 -14.23 -15.77 5.43
CA VAL A 69 -14.23 -15.26 4.06
C VAL A 69 -15.28 -16.02 3.26
N GLU A 70 -16.18 -15.29 2.61
CA GLU A 70 -17.26 -15.81 1.78
C GLU A 70 -17.21 -15.18 0.39
N GLU A 71 -17.73 -15.90 -0.61
CA GLU A 71 -17.85 -15.38 -1.96
C GLU A 71 -19.23 -14.74 -2.14
N GLY A 72 -19.28 -13.56 -2.75
CA GLY A 72 -20.52 -12.87 -3.04
C GLY A 72 -20.34 -11.58 -3.83
N ASP A 73 -21.39 -11.18 -4.52
CA ASP A 73 -21.38 -10.00 -5.40
C ASP A 73 -22.06 -8.78 -4.78
N SER A 74 -22.91 -8.96 -3.76
CA SER A 74 -23.75 -7.87 -3.20
C SER A 74 -24.25 -8.10 -1.77
N ALA A 75 -23.69 -9.08 -1.04
CA ALA A 75 -24.13 -9.39 0.32
C ALA A 75 -23.68 -8.30 1.31
N PRO A 76 -24.51 -7.96 2.32
CA PRO A 76 -24.09 -7.10 3.41
C PRO A 76 -22.91 -7.74 4.15
N GLY A 77 -21.83 -6.97 4.36
CA GLY A 77 -20.64 -7.45 5.05
C GLY A 77 -19.41 -6.58 4.86
N ILE A 78 -18.24 -7.18 5.06
CA ILE A 78 -16.95 -6.51 4.82
C ILE A 78 -16.49 -6.83 3.40
N VAL A 79 -16.89 -5.99 2.45
CA VAL A 79 -16.63 -6.20 1.02
C VAL A 79 -15.19 -5.81 0.69
N VAL A 80 -14.42 -6.76 0.14
CA VAL A 80 -13.00 -6.63 -0.19
C VAL A 80 -12.78 -6.98 -1.66
N GLY A 81 -12.09 -6.11 -2.40
CA GLY A 81 -11.63 -6.46 -3.74
C GLY A 81 -11.41 -5.28 -4.66
N LEU A 82 -11.24 -5.58 -5.95
CA LEU A 82 -11.16 -4.53 -6.96
C LEU A 82 -12.51 -3.85 -7.11
N VAL A 83 -12.52 -2.52 -7.24
CA VAL A 83 -13.77 -1.78 -7.50
C VAL A 83 -14.47 -2.30 -8.76
N SER A 84 -13.72 -2.71 -9.78
CA SER A 84 -14.24 -3.25 -11.03
C SER A 84 -14.85 -4.65 -10.92
N SER A 85 -14.67 -5.34 -9.78
CA SER A 85 -15.28 -6.64 -9.52
C SER A 85 -16.72 -6.56 -9.03
N PHE A 86 -17.23 -5.35 -8.71
CA PHE A 86 -18.56 -5.13 -8.18
C PHE A 86 -19.34 -4.17 -9.08
N ALA A 87 -20.36 -4.68 -9.78
CA ALA A 87 -21.16 -3.89 -10.73
C ALA A 87 -22.21 -2.98 -10.03
N ASP A 88 -22.75 -3.44 -8.90
CA ASP A 88 -23.90 -2.82 -8.23
C ASP A 88 -23.52 -2.20 -6.88
N LEU A 89 -22.49 -1.34 -6.87
CA LEU A 89 -22.18 -0.55 -5.69
C LEU A 89 -23.31 0.47 -5.44
N ARG A 90 -23.81 0.52 -4.21
CA ARG A 90 -24.92 1.41 -3.80
C ARG A 90 -24.52 2.89 -3.69
N PHE A 91 -23.28 3.21 -4.03
CA PHE A 91 -22.71 4.54 -3.98
C PHE A 91 -21.74 4.72 -5.14
N ALA A 92 -21.58 5.96 -5.60
CA ALA A 92 -20.55 6.30 -6.56
C ALA A 92 -19.17 6.21 -5.90
N VAL A 93 -18.20 5.67 -6.64
CA VAL A 93 -16.79 5.72 -6.32
C VAL A 93 -16.11 6.53 -7.41
N ASP A 94 -15.57 7.67 -7.02
CA ASP A 94 -14.81 8.53 -7.92
C ASP A 94 -13.33 8.35 -7.62
N PHE A 95 -12.61 7.75 -8.57
CA PHE A 95 -11.16 7.59 -8.51
C PHE A 95 -10.55 8.48 -9.58
N GLU A 96 -9.51 9.22 -9.21
CA GLU A 96 -8.79 10.07 -10.14
C GLU A 96 -8.19 9.23 -11.27
N LEU A 97 -8.39 9.67 -12.51
CA LEU A 97 -7.79 9.00 -13.66
C LEU A 97 -6.38 9.54 -13.91
N GLY A 98 -5.38 8.66 -13.93
CA GLY A 98 -4.02 9.07 -14.23
C GLY A 98 -2.99 7.94 -14.10
N SER A 99 -1.84 8.11 -14.76
CA SER A 99 -0.72 7.16 -14.65
C SER A 99 -0.04 7.17 -13.27
N VAL A 100 -0.19 8.26 -12.52
CA VAL A 100 0.33 8.42 -11.16
C VAL A 100 -0.68 7.97 -10.09
N SER A 101 -1.98 8.13 -10.33
CA SER A 101 -3.07 7.76 -9.41
C SER A 101 -3.50 6.30 -9.54
N ARG A 102 -2.57 5.38 -9.85
CA ARG A 102 -2.91 3.98 -10.16
C ARG A 102 -3.38 3.19 -8.96
N ASP A 103 -2.81 3.42 -7.78
CA ASP A 103 -3.04 2.62 -6.57
C ASP A 103 -3.96 3.34 -5.58
N GLN A 104 -5.16 3.72 -6.02
CA GLN A 104 -6.18 4.32 -5.17
C GLN A 104 -7.03 3.28 -4.46
N TYR A 105 -7.47 3.58 -3.25
CA TYR A 105 -8.40 2.73 -2.52
C TYR A 105 -9.43 3.53 -1.72
N LEU A 106 -10.57 2.89 -1.48
CA LEU A 106 -11.70 3.40 -0.72
C LEU A 106 -11.85 2.59 0.56
N LEU A 107 -12.03 3.29 1.68
CA LEU A 107 -12.58 2.74 2.92
C LEU A 107 -13.90 3.44 3.21
N ARG A 108 -15.02 2.72 3.13
CA ARG A 108 -16.35 3.30 3.33
C ARG A 108 -17.25 2.41 4.15
N THR A 109 -17.88 2.96 5.18
CA THR A 109 -18.98 2.32 5.89
C THR A 109 -20.33 2.80 5.38
N THR A 110 -21.28 1.89 5.30
CA THR A 110 -22.67 2.14 4.90
C THR A 110 -23.61 1.42 5.87
N ASP A 111 -24.92 1.54 5.65
CA ASP A 111 -25.94 0.72 6.29
C ASP A 111 -25.78 -0.79 6.02
N SER A 112 -25.12 -1.16 4.92
CA SER A 112 -24.88 -2.54 4.50
C SER A 112 -23.55 -3.14 4.94
N GLY A 113 -22.61 -2.35 5.48
CA GLY A 113 -21.34 -2.86 6.01
C GLY A 113 -20.14 -1.97 5.71
N LEU A 114 -18.98 -2.60 5.53
CA LEU A 114 -17.69 -1.94 5.31
C LEU A 114 -17.16 -2.32 3.92
N TYR A 115 -16.72 -1.35 3.15
CA TYR A 115 -16.17 -1.52 1.81
C TYR A 115 -14.69 -1.13 1.81
N LEU A 116 -13.86 -2.05 1.37
CA LEU A 116 -12.40 -1.95 1.27
C LEU A 116 -12.01 -2.24 -0.19
N LEU A 117 -12.15 -1.23 -1.05
CA LEU A 117 -12.07 -1.38 -2.50
C LEU A 117 -10.81 -0.72 -3.04
N GLY A 118 -10.13 -1.39 -3.97
CA GLY A 118 -8.93 -0.84 -4.63
C GLY A 118 -9.04 -0.81 -6.15
N THR A 119 -8.25 0.04 -6.80
CA THR A 119 -8.10 0.07 -8.26
C THR A 119 -7.15 -1.01 -8.79
N THR A 120 -6.24 -1.50 -7.95
CA THR A 120 -5.28 -2.58 -8.24
C THR A 120 -5.19 -3.56 -7.07
N PRO A 121 -4.66 -4.79 -7.26
CA PRO A 121 -4.42 -5.71 -6.14
C PRO A 121 -3.51 -5.11 -5.06
N ALA A 122 -2.54 -4.27 -5.45
CA ALA A 122 -1.69 -3.56 -4.51
C ALA A 122 -2.47 -2.53 -3.68
N ALA A 123 -3.41 -1.82 -4.31
CA ALA A 123 -4.30 -0.87 -3.62
C ALA A 123 -5.26 -1.57 -2.67
N VAL A 124 -5.83 -2.73 -3.05
CA VAL A 124 -6.65 -3.56 -2.15
C VAL A 124 -5.85 -3.94 -0.91
N GLN A 125 -4.61 -4.43 -1.09
CA GLN A 125 -3.74 -4.73 0.04
C GLN A 125 -3.46 -3.51 0.92
N CYS A 126 -3.26 -2.32 0.33
CA CYS A 126 -3.12 -1.07 1.09
C CYS A 126 -4.38 -0.75 1.89
N ALA A 127 -5.57 -0.94 1.33
CA ALA A 127 -6.86 -0.70 1.98
C ALA A 127 -7.04 -1.56 3.24
N LEU A 128 -6.73 -2.85 3.13
CA LEU A 128 -6.82 -3.80 4.25
C LEU A 128 -5.88 -3.40 5.39
N TRP A 129 -4.62 -3.09 5.08
CA TRP A 129 -3.64 -2.69 6.10
C TRP A 129 -3.88 -1.28 6.64
N ASP A 130 -4.45 -0.36 5.86
CA ASP A 130 -4.88 0.94 6.36
C ASP A 130 -6.02 0.77 7.37
N PHE A 131 -7.02 -0.04 7.03
CA PHE A 131 -8.11 -0.32 7.96
C PHE A 131 -7.59 -0.91 9.27
N LEU A 132 -6.74 -1.94 9.22
CA LEU A 132 -6.14 -2.53 10.41
C LEU A 132 -5.33 -1.48 11.20
N ASN A 133 -4.57 -0.62 10.52
CA ASN A 133 -3.84 0.47 11.15
C ASN A 133 -4.78 1.44 11.88
N ARG A 134 -5.90 1.83 11.26
CA ARG A 134 -6.93 2.66 11.91
C ARG A 134 -7.57 1.98 13.11
N GLN A 135 -7.63 0.64 13.13
CA GLN A 135 -8.04 -0.15 14.31
C GLN A 135 -6.94 -0.32 15.37
N GLY A 136 -5.74 0.23 15.16
CA GLY A 136 -4.64 0.26 16.12
C GLY A 136 -3.50 -0.73 15.85
N TYR A 137 -3.56 -1.52 14.78
CA TYR A 137 -2.47 -2.43 14.39
C TYR A 137 -1.19 -1.66 14.03
N ARG A 138 -0.03 -2.11 14.49
CA ARG A 138 1.28 -1.54 14.12
C ARG A 138 2.31 -2.64 13.88
N GLN A 139 3.24 -2.40 12.96
CA GLN A 139 4.46 -3.21 12.83
C GLN A 139 5.66 -2.28 12.59
N PHE A 140 6.44 -2.03 13.64
CA PHE A 140 7.54 -1.07 13.57
C PHE A 140 8.78 -1.63 12.87
N PHE A 141 9.13 -2.89 13.16
CA PHE A 141 10.26 -3.59 12.54
C PHE A 141 9.89 -5.00 12.09
N LEU A 142 10.86 -5.70 11.52
CA LEU A 142 10.69 -6.91 10.74
C LEU A 142 10.10 -8.09 11.53
N THR A 143 10.48 -8.25 12.80
CA THR A 143 10.14 -9.42 13.61
C THR A 143 8.86 -9.21 14.42
N ASP A 144 8.29 -10.31 14.92
CA ASP A 144 7.05 -10.31 15.70
C ASP A 144 7.16 -9.55 17.03
N THR A 145 8.37 -9.43 17.58
CA THR A 145 8.66 -8.58 18.75
C THR A 145 8.20 -7.13 18.55
N TRP A 146 8.14 -6.66 17.31
CA TRP A 146 7.77 -5.29 16.95
C TRP A 146 6.39 -5.19 16.31
N GLU A 147 5.61 -6.26 16.36
CA GLU A 147 4.20 -6.28 15.98
C GLU A 147 3.32 -5.97 17.20
N VAL A 148 2.41 -5.02 17.01
CA VAL A 148 1.38 -4.69 18.00
C VAL A 148 0.03 -5.02 17.37
N VAL A 149 -0.64 -6.03 17.93
CA VAL A 149 -2.04 -6.33 17.65
C VAL A 149 -2.90 -5.85 18.81
N PRO A 150 -3.74 -4.83 18.62
CA PRO A 150 -4.57 -4.31 19.70
C PRO A 150 -5.68 -5.29 20.06
N HIS A 151 -6.14 -5.28 21.32
CA HIS A 151 -7.30 -6.04 21.76
C HIS A 151 -8.54 -5.12 21.81
N ARG A 152 -9.51 -5.35 20.90
CA ARG A 152 -10.73 -4.55 20.72
C ARG A 152 -11.97 -5.45 20.56
N PRO A 153 -12.53 -5.99 21.66
CA PRO A 153 -13.69 -6.89 21.60
C PRO A 153 -14.95 -6.25 21.02
N GLN A 154 -15.05 -4.92 21.12
CA GLN A 154 -16.05 -4.11 20.45
C GLN A 154 -15.38 -3.43 19.25
N LEU A 155 -15.41 -4.11 18.10
CA LEU A 155 -14.81 -3.60 16.87
C LEU A 155 -15.88 -2.85 16.07
N THR A 156 -15.74 -1.52 16.01
CA THR A 156 -16.61 -0.63 15.23
C THR A 156 -15.79 0.23 14.27
N SER A 157 -16.43 0.75 13.24
CA SER A 157 -15.85 1.72 12.33
C SER A 157 -16.90 2.68 11.81
N ALA A 158 -16.51 3.94 11.63
CA ALA A 158 -17.26 4.95 10.90
C ALA A 158 -16.26 5.68 10.02
N ILE A 159 -16.25 5.38 8.72
CA ILE A 159 -15.22 5.85 7.80
C ILE A 159 -15.80 6.10 6.42
N ASP A 160 -15.36 7.18 5.79
CA ASP A 160 -15.62 7.47 4.38
C ASP A 160 -14.43 8.24 3.82
N VAL A 161 -13.46 7.51 3.27
CA VAL A 161 -12.24 8.09 2.70
C VAL A 161 -11.84 7.39 1.41
N VAL A 162 -11.35 8.18 0.46
CA VAL A 162 -10.56 7.73 -0.68
C VAL A 162 -9.12 8.14 -0.42
N GLU A 163 -8.21 7.20 -0.55
CA GLU A 163 -6.80 7.36 -0.24
C GLU A 163 -5.96 6.99 -1.45
N GLN A 164 -4.85 7.70 -1.63
CA GLN A 164 -3.83 7.37 -2.63
C GLN A 164 -2.43 7.53 -2.04
N PRO A 165 -1.48 6.66 -2.41
CA PRO A 165 -0.09 6.86 -2.04
C PRO A 165 0.50 8.12 -2.70
N ASP A 166 1.18 8.97 -1.93
CA ASP A 166 1.88 10.15 -2.47
C ASP A 166 3.03 9.78 -3.42
N PHE A 167 3.56 8.55 -3.29
CA PHE A 167 4.66 8.04 -4.10
C PHE A 167 4.22 6.81 -4.91
N VAL A 168 4.34 6.91 -6.23
CA VAL A 168 4.03 5.82 -7.18
C VAL A 168 4.87 4.58 -6.85
N THR A 169 6.16 4.75 -6.58
CA THR A 169 7.04 3.67 -6.13
C THR A 169 7.45 3.86 -4.69
N ARG A 170 7.35 2.79 -3.90
CA ARG A 170 7.71 2.77 -2.49
C ARG A 170 8.67 1.62 -2.30
N GLN A 171 9.94 1.92 -2.19
CA GLN A 171 10.98 0.92 -1.94
C GLN A 171 11.88 1.42 -0.84
N ALA A 172 12.18 0.55 0.12
CA ALA A 172 13.29 0.77 1.03
C ALA A 172 14.41 -0.21 0.67
N PRO A 173 15.69 0.21 0.73
CA PRO A 173 16.80 -0.71 0.59
C PRO A 173 16.74 -1.74 1.73
N ARG A 174 17.01 -3.00 1.43
CA ARG A 174 17.29 -4.01 2.47
C ARG A 174 18.57 -3.60 3.19
N GLY A 175 18.44 -2.93 4.33
CA GLY A 175 19.56 -2.30 5.02
C GLY A 175 20.26 -3.18 6.05
N ALA A 176 19.69 -4.32 6.42
CA ALA A 176 20.17 -5.14 7.53
C ALA A 176 20.61 -6.54 7.06
N PRO A 177 21.84 -7.00 7.39
CA PRO A 177 22.32 -8.35 7.08
C PRO A 177 21.43 -9.47 7.60
N TRP A 178 20.62 -9.20 8.64
CA TRP A 178 19.70 -10.14 9.28
C TRP A 178 18.26 -10.06 8.74
N SER A 179 17.97 -9.23 7.73
CA SER A 179 16.64 -9.20 7.13
C SER A 179 16.44 -10.36 6.17
N ASP A 180 15.62 -11.34 6.56
CA ASP A 180 15.12 -12.36 5.63
C ASP A 180 14.16 -11.72 4.61
N ARG A 181 14.12 -12.26 3.38
CA ARG A 181 13.25 -11.85 2.28
C ARG A 181 11.78 -11.87 2.69
N GLU A 182 11.37 -12.90 3.43
CA GLU A 182 9.98 -13.05 3.88
C GLU A 182 9.60 -12.01 4.92
N LEU A 183 10.45 -11.82 5.94
CA LEU A 183 10.28 -10.76 6.94
C LEU A 183 10.21 -9.38 6.29
N TRP A 184 11.06 -9.13 5.29
CA TRP A 184 11.07 -7.87 4.54
C TRP A 184 9.81 -7.68 3.70
N ALA A 185 9.34 -8.73 3.01
CA ALA A 185 8.08 -8.69 2.24
C ALA A 185 6.88 -8.44 3.16
N ARG A 186 6.83 -9.12 4.31
CA ARG A 186 5.82 -8.95 5.36
C ARG A 186 5.78 -7.50 5.86
N TRP A 187 6.93 -6.96 6.25
CA TRP A 187 7.01 -5.58 6.78
C TRP A 187 6.61 -4.53 5.75
N GLN A 188 7.05 -4.66 4.49
CA GLN A 188 6.66 -3.75 3.41
C GLN A 188 5.14 -3.77 3.18
N LYS A 189 4.55 -4.96 3.09
CA LYS A 189 3.10 -5.14 2.93
C LYS A 189 2.32 -4.43 4.04
N ARG A 190 2.70 -4.66 5.29
CA ARG A 190 2.00 -4.17 6.49
C ARG A 190 2.18 -2.69 6.75
N ASN A 191 3.26 -2.12 6.22
CA ASN A 191 3.51 -0.68 6.20
C ASN A 191 3.11 -0.01 4.87
N ARG A 192 2.33 -0.70 4.02
CA ARG A 192 1.76 -0.16 2.75
C ARG A 192 2.80 0.38 1.78
N MET A 193 3.96 -0.28 1.73
CA MET A 193 5.05 0.03 0.81
C MET A 193 4.95 -0.72 -0.52
N ASN A 194 3.98 -1.61 -0.69
CA ASN A 194 3.76 -2.29 -1.97
C ASN A 194 3.25 -1.29 -3.03
N SER A 195 3.56 -1.54 -4.30
CA SER A 195 3.10 -0.72 -5.44
C SER A 195 2.76 -1.60 -6.64
N SER A 196 1.77 -1.21 -7.45
CA SER A 196 1.47 -1.83 -8.74
C SER A 196 2.47 -1.48 -9.84
N PHE A 197 3.36 -0.52 -9.59
CA PHE A 197 4.44 -0.15 -10.49
C PHE A 197 5.79 -0.30 -9.77
N SER A 198 6.73 -0.99 -10.42
CA SER A 198 8.08 -1.15 -9.90
C SER A 198 9.07 -0.43 -10.81
N LEU A 199 9.82 0.50 -10.22
CA LEU A 199 10.95 1.14 -10.88
C LEU A 199 12.22 0.40 -10.47
N SER A 200 13.00 -0.05 -11.46
CA SER A 200 14.32 -0.64 -11.23
C SER A 200 15.39 0.41 -11.47
N THR A 201 15.91 1.01 -10.38
CA THR A 201 16.96 2.04 -10.41
C THR A 201 18.35 1.51 -10.05
N GLY A 202 18.52 0.19 -9.96
CA GLY A 202 19.76 -0.46 -9.57
C GLY A 202 20.78 -0.62 -10.71
N HIS A 203 21.90 -1.29 -10.40
CA HIS A 203 22.94 -1.62 -11.39
C HIS A 203 22.36 -2.46 -12.54
N ALA A 204 22.33 -1.88 -13.74
CA ALA A 204 21.77 -2.53 -14.92
C ALA A 204 22.78 -3.35 -15.73
N TYR A 205 24.09 -3.06 -15.60
CA TYR A 205 25.10 -3.55 -16.53
C TYR A 205 25.22 -5.08 -16.54
N GLY A 206 25.25 -5.71 -15.36
CA GLY A 206 25.27 -7.18 -15.29
C GLY A 206 24.03 -7.86 -15.90
N GLY A 207 22.89 -7.18 -15.93
CA GLY A 207 21.70 -7.64 -16.65
C GLY A 207 21.82 -7.50 -18.17
N ILE A 208 22.52 -6.48 -18.64
CA ILE A 208 22.84 -6.28 -20.06
C ILE A 208 23.82 -7.36 -20.53
N VAL A 209 24.92 -7.59 -19.81
CA VAL A 209 25.91 -8.63 -20.10
C VAL A 209 25.22 -9.99 -20.28
N ARG A 210 24.43 -10.41 -19.27
CA ARG A 210 23.75 -11.72 -19.28
C ARG A 210 22.80 -11.90 -20.46
N ARG A 211 22.13 -10.84 -20.93
CA ARG A 211 21.23 -10.92 -22.08
C ARG A 211 21.95 -10.91 -23.43
N ASN A 212 23.24 -10.54 -23.45
CA ASN A 212 24.04 -10.37 -24.66
C ASN A 212 25.36 -11.16 -24.56
N GLN A 213 25.34 -12.32 -23.90
CA GLN A 213 26.56 -13.03 -23.49
C GLN A 213 27.55 -13.23 -24.65
N GLN A 214 27.09 -13.68 -25.82
CA GLN A 214 27.94 -13.90 -26.99
C GLN A 214 28.70 -12.64 -27.41
N ALA A 215 28.03 -11.48 -27.49
CA ALA A 215 28.67 -10.24 -27.86
C ALA A 215 29.74 -9.80 -26.84
N PHE A 216 29.53 -10.10 -25.56
CA PHE A 216 30.50 -9.78 -24.51
C PHE A 216 31.67 -10.78 -24.46
N ASP A 217 31.45 -12.02 -24.88
CA ASP A 217 32.52 -13.02 -25.02
C ASP A 217 33.43 -12.67 -26.21
N GLU A 218 32.85 -12.19 -27.32
CA GLU A 218 33.58 -11.72 -28.51
C GLU A 218 34.29 -10.36 -28.28
N HIS A 219 33.72 -9.51 -27.42
CA HIS A 219 34.22 -8.17 -27.10
C HIS A 219 34.53 -7.99 -25.61
N PRO A 220 35.63 -8.59 -25.12
CA PRO A 220 36.02 -8.46 -23.72
C PRO A 220 36.34 -7.01 -23.32
N GLU A 221 36.54 -6.10 -24.27
CA GLU A 221 36.68 -4.67 -24.04
C GLU A 221 35.45 -3.94 -23.53
N TYR A 222 34.26 -4.54 -23.62
CA TYR A 222 33.06 -4.00 -23.00
C TYR A 222 33.12 -4.10 -21.47
N PHE A 223 33.88 -5.05 -20.92
CA PHE A 223 34.11 -5.11 -19.48
C PHE A 223 35.02 -3.98 -19.00
N ALA A 224 34.72 -3.46 -17.81
CA ALA A 224 35.53 -2.40 -17.23
C ALA A 224 36.93 -2.91 -16.87
N LEU A 225 37.93 -2.05 -17.09
CA LEU A 225 39.31 -2.32 -16.68
C LEU A 225 39.45 -2.12 -15.17
N VAL A 226 39.80 -3.20 -14.47
CA VAL A 226 40.04 -3.24 -13.02
C VAL A 226 41.50 -3.64 -12.81
N GLY A 227 42.35 -2.66 -12.48
CA GLY A 227 43.79 -2.86 -12.45
C GLY A 227 44.33 -3.21 -13.84
N ALA A 228 44.98 -4.37 -13.97
CA ALA A 228 45.50 -4.87 -15.25
C ALA A 228 44.55 -5.82 -16.00
N GLY A 229 43.39 -6.15 -15.42
CA GLY A 229 42.47 -7.15 -15.95
C GLY A 229 41.06 -6.62 -16.17
N ARG A 230 40.26 -7.35 -16.94
CA ARG A 230 38.83 -7.09 -17.16
C ARG A 230 38.03 -8.26 -16.60
N PRO A 231 37.69 -8.26 -15.29
CA PRO A 231 36.98 -9.37 -14.68
C PRO A 231 35.58 -9.50 -15.30
N SER A 232 35.21 -10.72 -15.69
CA SER A 232 33.86 -11.07 -16.12
C SER A 232 33.10 -11.75 -14.96
N GLY A 233 31.90 -11.28 -14.60
CA GLY A 233 31.07 -11.88 -13.56
C GLY A 233 30.08 -10.96 -12.82
N LYS A 234 29.32 -11.55 -11.88
CA LYS A 234 28.16 -10.92 -11.22
C LYS A 234 28.43 -9.64 -10.41
N ASN A 235 29.70 -9.27 -10.17
CA ASN A 235 30.10 -8.20 -9.26
C ASN A 235 30.89 -7.05 -9.92
N GLU A 236 30.94 -6.96 -11.25
CA GLU A 236 31.71 -5.94 -11.98
C GLU A 236 31.38 -4.49 -11.55
N CYS A 237 30.10 -4.13 -11.42
CA CYS A 237 29.71 -2.81 -10.92
C CYS A 237 30.06 -2.60 -9.44
N GLN A 238 30.03 -3.65 -8.61
CA GLN A 238 30.39 -3.55 -7.19
C GLN A 238 31.89 -3.33 -7.02
N ILE A 239 32.72 -4.00 -7.83
CA ILE A 239 34.18 -3.82 -7.85
C ILE A 239 34.53 -2.38 -8.22
N LEU A 240 33.87 -1.81 -9.23
CA LEU A 240 34.05 -0.40 -9.62
C LEU A 240 33.65 0.55 -8.49
N CYS A 241 32.46 0.40 -7.92
CA CYS A 241 31.99 1.26 -6.82
C CYS A 241 32.91 1.20 -5.59
N GLN A 242 33.41 0.01 -5.22
CA GLN A 242 34.33 -0.16 -4.09
C GLN A 242 35.70 0.49 -4.37
N GLN A 243 36.20 0.42 -5.60
CA GLN A 243 37.46 1.06 -5.98
C GLN A 243 37.39 2.59 -5.94
N PHE A 244 36.29 3.20 -6.41
CA PHE A 244 36.10 4.65 -6.30
C PHE A 244 36.03 5.12 -4.84
N ALA A 245 35.36 4.38 -3.96
CA ALA A 245 35.31 4.68 -2.52
C ALA A 245 36.69 4.58 -1.86
N THR A 246 37.49 3.58 -2.25
CA THR A 246 38.85 3.38 -1.70
C THR A 246 39.84 4.42 -2.22
N ALA A 247 39.71 4.86 -3.47
CA ALA A 247 40.54 5.92 -4.06
C ALA A 247 40.23 7.31 -3.47
N ALA A 248 38.97 7.57 -3.11
CA ALA A 248 38.58 8.81 -2.43
C ALA A 248 39.11 8.89 -0.99
N GLY A 249 39.21 7.76 -0.28
CA GLY A 249 39.77 7.69 1.08
C GLY A 249 41.30 7.83 1.16
N ARG A 250 42.03 7.69 0.05
CA ARG A 250 43.50 7.83 -0.01
C ARG A 250 43.98 9.25 -0.38
N ARG A 251 43.07 10.22 -0.50
CA ARG A 251 43.42 11.65 -0.57
C ARG A 251 43.28 12.30 0.81
N ARG A 252 44.13 11.88 1.74
CA ARG A 252 44.49 12.65 2.94
C ARG A 252 45.98 12.52 3.18
#